data_AF-A0A086KNZ2-F1
#
_entry.id   AF-A0A086KNZ2-F1
#
_cell.length_a   1.000
_cell.length_b   1.000
_cell.length_c   1.000
_cell.angle_alpha   90.00
_cell.angle_beta   90.00
_cell.angle_gamma   90.00
#
_symmetry.space_group_name_H-M   'P 1'
#
loop_
_entity.id
_entity.type
_entity.pdbx_description
1 polymer ?
#
loop_
_entity_poly.entity_id
_entity_poly.type
_entity_poly.pdbx_seq_one_letter_code
_entity_poly.pdbx_strand_id
1 'polypeptide(L)'
;MKDTEIPSSSSAGPHPSVSASGLLIHSNLPDIRLERFYCFRSSLQRLQYAGSQLPPSSSPCRNCEKKRVKCICESVATQVGQMPAFSLPEAEKVRAQLDQVRQRLSSIEIAEWKRHTNATDVMKRVLPTIREKVKDSMGFAPELVINSWAKLYEILAQTPALPPLPSCLSSQGFLDSHGARTPAGPCIKSVHLCECPGGFIAATNHFIKTKTKGALGHLWRAVSLSPYHEGGNPSELLDDDVLYRQTEDLWLTGYDETGDIVKKRNIEFIWNHTSREPRTRDNPAPFGLADLVTADGSFDVQFAPHLQEELTAPLVFAEVVCMLGLLNIRGTGIVKMYGLLSHQSISILAILSMCFNHVVLAKPSMSRPGNSELYAVCLEFVGIRSSFLSVLSRLVDSVQDVLGKQGKTIIPKNWLPEEFLQECVEGARFFASHQIQQIDRNLGLFRQLDQAALQRCLQRQREKATEFLRRNKIEPINFQDRIVKDVHFMTDWAKNPFTNSTRRATRRRVQGTLEDRERYHSLFEALHSARRRQWEAAARRIDGDSGGERRGRTGGRLIPFVKPEAAVEAVCAFDEAQRRSAEETAQNGEGAVERTDSLAEYLELLPRSGDRNDGEEPQGERDSSTPG
;
A
#
# COMPACT_ATOMS: atom_id res chain seq x y z
N MET A 1 -64.67 -16.88 15.09
CA MET A 1 -64.60 -18.34 15.05
C MET A 1 -63.68 -18.74 13.91
N LYS A 2 -62.66 -19.52 14.26
CA LYS A 2 -61.63 -20.17 13.42
C LYS A 2 -60.48 -19.29 12.92
N ASP A 3 -59.50 -19.26 13.81
CA ASP A 3 -58.07 -19.12 13.61
C ASP A 3 -57.54 -19.90 12.40
N THR A 4 -56.55 -19.31 11.72
CA THR A 4 -55.61 -20.04 10.87
C THR A 4 -54.22 -19.54 11.23
N GLU A 5 -53.47 -20.39 11.92
CA GLU A 5 -52.13 -20.15 12.45
C GLU A 5 -51.12 -19.96 11.31
N ILE A 6 -50.30 -18.92 11.42
CA ILE A 6 -49.09 -18.72 10.62
C ILE A 6 -47.92 -19.30 11.46
N PRO A 7 -47.07 -20.20 10.93
CA PRO A 7 -45.96 -20.74 11.70
C PRO A 7 -44.89 -19.68 11.94
N SER A 8 -44.59 -19.42 13.21
CA SER A 8 -43.50 -18.58 13.69
C SER A 8 -42.17 -19.34 13.62
N SER A 9 -41.37 -19.10 12.57
CA SER A 9 -39.94 -19.47 12.56
C SER A 9 -39.10 -18.32 13.12
N SER A 10 -39.10 -18.16 14.44
CA SER A 10 -38.16 -17.29 15.14
C SER A 10 -36.81 -18.00 15.30
N SER A 11 -35.90 -17.85 14.33
CA SER A 11 -34.47 -18.03 14.59
C SER A 11 -33.86 -16.67 14.94
N ALA A 12 -34.22 -16.14 16.11
CA ALA A 12 -33.47 -15.04 16.71
C ALA A 12 -32.10 -15.62 17.11
N GLY A 13 -31.04 -15.26 16.38
CA GLY A 13 -29.68 -15.58 16.78
C GLY A 13 -29.37 -15.00 18.17
N PRO A 14 -28.45 -15.61 18.94
CA PRO A 14 -28.17 -15.15 20.30
C PRO A 14 -27.67 -13.70 20.28
N HIS A 15 -28.30 -12.85 21.11
CA HIS A 15 -27.89 -11.47 21.30
C HIS A 15 -26.42 -11.38 21.75
N PRO A 16 -25.65 -10.38 21.29
CA PRO A 16 -24.27 -10.18 21.74
C PRO A 16 -24.24 -9.98 23.27
N SER A 17 -23.29 -10.65 23.94
CA SER A 17 -23.10 -10.47 25.38
C SER A 17 -22.48 -9.10 25.65
N VAL A 18 -22.86 -8.50 26.78
CA VAL A 18 -22.34 -7.22 27.22
C VAL A 18 -21.33 -7.50 28.33
N SER A 19 -20.10 -6.99 28.20
CA SER A 19 -19.08 -7.12 29.26
C SER A 19 -19.50 -6.36 30.52
N ALA A 20 -18.76 -6.58 31.63
CA ALA A 20 -18.94 -5.81 32.86
C ALA A 20 -18.80 -4.28 32.66
N SER A 21 -18.07 -3.84 31.63
CA SER A 21 -17.91 -2.42 31.26
C SER A 21 -18.96 -1.88 30.27
N GLY A 22 -19.94 -2.70 29.87
CA GLY A 22 -20.94 -2.30 28.89
C GLY A 22 -20.50 -2.45 27.43
N LEU A 23 -19.35 -3.07 27.18
CA LEU A 23 -18.80 -3.31 25.84
C LEU A 23 -19.53 -4.47 25.17
N LEU A 24 -19.85 -4.33 23.88
CA LEU A 24 -20.41 -5.44 23.12
C LEU A 24 -19.30 -6.45 22.83
N ILE A 25 -19.54 -7.71 23.18
CA ILE A 25 -18.65 -8.82 22.91
C ILE A 25 -19.30 -9.73 21.87
N HIS A 26 -18.59 -9.98 20.78
CA HIS A 26 -19.03 -10.93 19.76
C HIS A 26 -18.99 -12.35 20.33
N SER A 27 -20.16 -12.96 20.47
CA SER A 27 -20.32 -14.36 20.91
C SER A 27 -19.95 -15.35 19.82
N ASN A 28 -20.19 -15.00 18.56
CA ASN A 28 -19.81 -15.78 17.38
C ASN A 28 -18.67 -15.09 16.64
N LEU A 29 -17.55 -15.80 16.47
CA LEU A 29 -16.41 -15.35 15.69
C LEU A 29 -16.50 -15.89 14.26
N PRO A 30 -15.93 -15.18 13.27
CA PRO A 30 -15.90 -15.65 11.88
C PRO A 30 -15.10 -16.95 11.74
N ASP A 31 -15.45 -17.79 10.74
CA ASP A 31 -14.70 -19.01 10.41
C ASP A 31 -13.34 -18.65 9.76
N ILE A 32 -12.32 -18.51 10.60
CA ILE A 32 -10.95 -18.21 10.19
C ILE A 32 -10.12 -19.49 10.25
N ARG A 33 -9.57 -19.88 9.11
CA ARG A 33 -8.75 -21.09 8.93
C ARG A 33 -7.28 -20.78 8.70
N LEU A 34 -6.84 -19.54 8.89
CA LEU A 34 -5.42 -19.18 8.85
C LEU A 34 -4.69 -19.79 10.04
N GLU A 35 -3.41 -20.12 9.91
CA GLU A 35 -2.65 -20.71 11.03
C GLU A 35 -2.24 -19.68 12.09
N ARG A 36 -2.00 -18.44 11.67
CA ARG A 36 -1.47 -17.37 12.52
C ARG A 36 -2.42 -16.19 12.45
N PHE A 37 -3.39 -16.16 13.35
CA PHE A 37 -4.35 -15.07 13.44
C PHE A 37 -4.72 -14.76 14.89
N TYR A 38 -5.22 -13.56 15.11
CA TYR A 38 -5.86 -13.11 16.34
C TYR A 38 -7.17 -12.41 15.97
N CYS A 39 -8.28 -12.79 16.59
CA CYS A 39 -9.59 -12.20 16.33
C CYS A 39 -10.04 -11.37 17.52
N PHE A 40 -10.27 -10.08 17.31
CA PHE A 40 -10.87 -9.22 18.34
C PHE A 40 -12.31 -9.66 18.61
N ARG A 41 -12.66 -9.72 19.89
CA ARG A 41 -14.00 -10.03 20.39
C ARG A 41 -14.74 -8.77 20.79
N SER A 42 -14.03 -7.74 21.25
CA SER A 42 -14.65 -6.47 21.61
C SER A 42 -15.09 -5.69 20.37
N SER A 43 -16.27 -5.09 20.48
CA SER A 43 -16.84 -4.22 19.45
C SER A 43 -16.83 -2.78 19.90
N LEU A 44 -16.22 -1.90 19.10
CA LEU A 44 -16.18 -0.47 19.37
C LEU A 44 -17.29 0.31 18.65
N GLN A 45 -18.22 -0.37 17.97
CA GLN A 45 -19.27 0.29 17.17
C GLN A 45 -20.17 1.24 17.99
N ARG A 46 -20.35 0.97 19.30
CA ARG A 46 -21.10 1.86 20.20
C ARG A 46 -20.49 3.25 20.32
N LEU A 47 -19.18 3.41 20.10
CA LEU A 47 -18.53 4.73 20.10
C LEU A 47 -19.07 5.62 18.98
N GLN A 48 -19.61 5.05 17.90
CA GLN A 48 -20.19 5.81 16.79
C GLN A 48 -21.72 5.97 16.88
N TYR A 49 -22.47 4.90 17.20
CA TYR A 49 -23.90 4.84 16.86
C TYR A 49 -24.87 4.79 18.05
N ALA A 50 -24.67 3.87 19.00
CA ALA A 50 -25.66 3.58 20.04
C ALA A 50 -25.26 4.18 21.39
N GLY A 51 -25.75 5.38 21.71
CA GLY A 51 -25.61 5.96 23.05
C GLY A 51 -24.17 6.04 23.56
N SER A 52 -23.20 6.28 22.66
CA SER A 52 -21.75 6.30 22.91
C SER A 52 -21.40 6.80 24.31
N GLN A 53 -20.47 6.13 25.00
CA GLN A 53 -19.95 6.61 26.29
C GLN A 53 -19.33 8.02 26.20
N LEU A 54 -19.05 8.48 24.97
CA LEU A 54 -18.59 9.82 24.67
C LEU A 54 -19.61 10.90 25.09
N PRO A 55 -19.16 12.06 25.58
CA PRO A 55 -20.06 13.17 25.94
C PRO A 55 -20.93 13.59 24.74
N PRO A 56 -22.22 13.89 24.95
CA PRO A 56 -23.02 14.51 23.88
C PRO A 56 -22.47 15.92 23.57
N SER A 57 -22.64 16.35 22.32
CA SER A 57 -22.41 17.75 21.95
C SER A 57 -23.38 18.65 22.72
N SER A 58 -22.90 19.80 23.16
CA SER A 58 -23.68 20.83 23.88
C SER A 58 -24.95 21.22 23.13
N SER A 59 -24.84 21.35 21.81
CA SER A 59 -25.96 21.50 20.87
C SER A 59 -25.89 20.40 19.80
N PRO A 60 -26.93 19.54 19.67
CA PRO A 60 -26.99 18.56 18.61
C PRO A 60 -27.00 19.21 17.22
N CYS A 61 -26.23 18.66 16.27
CA CYS A 61 -26.31 19.16 14.90
C CYS A 61 -27.55 18.61 14.18
N ARG A 62 -28.07 19.38 13.20
CA ARG A 62 -29.28 19.06 12.42
C ARG A 62 -29.29 17.64 11.83
N ASN A 63 -28.13 17.14 11.40
CA ASN A 63 -28.01 15.78 10.83
C ASN A 63 -28.23 14.69 11.89
N CYS A 64 -27.71 14.89 13.11
CA CYS A 64 -27.88 13.94 14.21
C CYS A 64 -29.32 13.94 14.74
N GLU A 65 -29.92 15.14 14.85
CA GLU A 65 -31.34 15.29 15.22
C GLU A 65 -32.25 14.57 14.23
N LYS A 66 -32.05 14.81 12.92
CA LYS A 66 -32.83 14.16 11.86
C LYS A 66 -32.72 12.63 11.91
N LYS A 67 -31.53 12.11 12.21
CA LYS A 67 -31.27 10.66 12.34
C LYS A 67 -31.66 10.09 13.71
N ARG A 68 -32.10 10.93 14.65
CA ARG A 68 -32.45 10.56 16.04
C ARG A 68 -31.33 9.77 16.74
N VAL A 69 -30.09 10.20 16.55
CA VAL A 69 -28.89 9.62 17.18
C VAL A 69 -28.21 10.62 18.11
N LYS A 70 -27.52 10.12 19.15
CA LYS A 70 -26.69 10.95 20.03
C LYS A 70 -25.66 11.72 19.20
N CYS A 71 -25.64 13.05 19.36
CA CYS A 71 -24.66 13.90 18.69
C CYS A 71 -23.34 13.88 19.46
N ILE A 72 -22.26 13.47 18.79
CA ILE A 72 -20.89 13.47 19.32
C ILE A 72 -19.93 14.30 18.45
N CYS A 73 -20.47 15.07 17.52
CA CYS A 73 -19.70 15.78 16.51
C CYS A 73 -18.71 16.77 17.14
N GLU A 74 -19.09 17.40 18.25
CA GLU A 74 -18.20 18.29 19.02
C GLU A 74 -17.02 17.54 19.62
N SER A 75 -17.25 16.41 20.31
CA SER A 75 -16.17 15.59 20.87
C SER A 75 -15.23 15.04 19.79
N VAL A 76 -15.80 14.62 18.66
CA VAL A 76 -15.04 14.16 17.49
C VAL A 76 -14.21 15.29 16.88
N ALA A 77 -14.77 16.50 16.74
CA ALA A 77 -14.05 17.63 16.18
C ALA A 77 -12.94 18.18 17.10
N THR A 78 -13.11 18.05 18.42
CA THR A 78 -12.20 18.67 19.41
C THR A 78 -11.14 17.72 19.98
N GLN A 79 -11.39 16.40 20.01
CA GLN A 79 -10.48 15.44 20.66
C GLN A 79 -9.71 14.55 19.66
N VAL A 80 -10.32 14.19 18.52
CA VAL A 80 -9.68 13.28 17.55
C VAL A 80 -8.49 13.98 16.90
N GLY A 81 -7.30 13.37 17.00
CA GLY A 81 -6.04 13.96 16.55
C GLY A 81 -5.53 15.13 17.41
N GLN A 82 -6.14 15.41 18.56
CA GLN A 82 -5.77 16.54 19.43
C GLN A 82 -5.23 16.13 20.79
N MET A 83 -5.58 14.93 21.26
CA MET A 83 -5.17 14.44 22.58
C MET A 83 -3.71 13.95 22.58
N PRO A 84 -3.00 14.03 23.72
CA PRO A 84 -1.63 13.54 23.84
C PRO A 84 -1.52 12.05 23.48
N ALA A 85 -0.38 11.68 22.90
CA ALA A 85 0.02 10.30 22.70
C ALA A 85 0.08 9.56 24.04
N PHE A 86 -0.13 8.26 23.98
CA PHE A 86 -0.09 7.39 25.14
C PHE A 86 0.77 6.15 24.85
N SER A 87 1.21 5.48 25.90
CA SER A 87 1.81 4.16 25.81
C SER A 87 1.08 3.20 26.76
N LEU A 88 1.16 1.91 26.45
CA LEU A 88 0.69 0.85 27.33
C LEU A 88 1.93 0.15 27.91
N PRO A 89 2.12 0.13 29.25
CA PRO A 89 3.30 -0.48 29.87
C PRO A 89 3.56 -1.92 29.41
N GLU A 90 2.50 -2.70 29.20
CA GLU A 90 2.57 -4.07 28.73
C GLU A 90 3.00 -4.17 27.27
N ALA A 91 2.58 -3.24 26.41
CA ALA A 91 3.03 -3.17 25.02
C ALA A 91 4.51 -2.80 24.96
N GLU A 92 4.97 -1.84 25.77
CA GLU A 92 6.38 -1.46 25.85
C GLU A 92 7.26 -2.62 26.31
N LYS A 93 6.79 -3.45 27.25
CA LYS A 93 7.50 -4.68 27.63
C LYS A 93 7.65 -5.65 26.45
N VAL A 94 6.60 -5.86 25.67
CA VAL A 94 6.65 -6.73 24.48
C VAL A 94 7.59 -6.14 23.41
N ARG A 95 7.54 -4.82 23.21
CA ARG A 95 8.45 -4.10 22.31
C ARG A 95 9.90 -4.30 22.71
N ALA A 96 10.24 -4.05 23.97
CA ALA A 96 11.60 -4.20 24.48
C ALA A 96 12.15 -5.63 24.29
N GLN A 97 11.34 -6.66 24.55
CA GLN A 97 11.72 -8.06 24.33
C GLN A 97 12.01 -8.34 22.84
N LEU A 98 11.16 -7.83 21.96
CA LEU A 98 11.29 -8.03 20.53
C LEU A 98 12.50 -7.30 19.95
N ASP A 99 12.74 -6.07 20.40
CA ASP A 99 13.87 -5.25 19.96
C ASP A 99 15.21 -5.82 20.43
N GLN A 100 15.28 -6.40 21.63
CA GLN A 100 16.46 -7.13 22.10
C GLN A 100 16.86 -8.26 21.12
N VAL A 101 15.89 -8.97 20.56
CA VAL A 101 16.14 -10.05 19.58
C VAL A 101 16.50 -9.49 18.21
N ARG A 102 15.83 -8.42 17.76
CA ARG A 102 16.14 -7.75 16.49
C ARG A 102 17.52 -7.13 16.46
N GLN A 103 17.99 -6.57 17.58
CA GLN A 103 19.31 -5.94 17.68
C GLN A 103 20.46 -6.91 17.39
N ARG A 104 20.25 -8.22 17.62
CA ARG A 104 21.21 -9.28 17.25
C ARG A 104 21.42 -9.42 15.74
N LEU A 105 20.56 -8.82 14.92
CA LEU A 105 20.68 -8.78 13.47
C LEU A 105 21.41 -7.52 12.97
N SER A 106 21.64 -6.52 13.82
CA SER A 106 22.13 -5.19 13.40
C SER A 106 23.53 -5.23 12.79
N SER A 107 24.39 -6.13 13.25
CA SER A 107 25.76 -6.32 12.76
C SER A 107 25.87 -7.30 11.59
N ILE A 108 24.79 -7.97 11.20
CA ILE A 108 24.79 -8.93 10.09
C ILE A 108 24.51 -8.15 8.79
N GLU A 109 25.33 -8.37 7.76
CA GLU A 109 25.08 -7.79 6.46
C GLU A 109 23.72 -8.23 5.90
N ILE A 110 22.90 -7.27 5.49
CA ILE A 110 21.54 -7.57 5.04
C ILE A 110 21.48 -8.46 3.80
N ALA A 111 22.50 -8.39 2.93
CA ALA A 111 22.60 -9.22 1.74
C ALA A 111 22.81 -10.69 2.11
N GLU A 112 23.71 -10.96 3.04
CA GLU A 112 24.00 -12.29 3.56
C GLU A 112 22.80 -12.86 4.31
N TRP A 113 22.19 -12.06 5.19
CA TRP A 113 20.99 -12.44 5.92
C TRP A 113 19.82 -12.77 4.98
N LYS A 114 19.60 -11.97 3.93
CA LYS A 114 18.59 -12.25 2.89
C LYS A 114 18.89 -13.55 2.15
N ARG A 115 20.16 -13.80 1.79
CA ARG A 115 20.56 -15.06 1.10
C ARG A 115 20.25 -16.27 1.97
N HIS A 116 20.66 -16.23 3.24
CA HIS A 116 20.42 -17.30 4.22
C HIS A 116 18.93 -17.54 4.46
N THR A 117 18.18 -16.48 4.79
CA THR A 117 16.75 -16.61 5.09
C THR A 117 15.96 -17.04 3.86
N ASN A 118 16.35 -16.65 2.64
CA ASN A 118 15.73 -17.17 1.42
C ASN A 118 16.00 -18.66 1.21
N ALA A 119 17.19 -19.16 1.54
CA ALA A 119 17.55 -20.58 1.40
C ALA A 119 16.83 -21.47 2.42
N THR A 120 16.59 -20.94 3.64
CA THR A 120 16.03 -21.69 4.78
C THR A 120 14.54 -21.43 5.02
N ASP A 121 13.91 -20.54 4.26
CA ASP A 121 12.47 -20.29 4.28
C ASP A 121 11.70 -21.50 3.77
N VAL A 122 10.83 -22.07 4.61
CA VAL A 122 10.03 -23.26 4.31
C VAL A 122 8.94 -22.97 3.26
N MET A 123 8.59 -21.72 3.01
CA MET A 123 7.59 -21.34 2.01
C MET A 123 8.20 -20.99 0.65
N LYS A 124 9.54 -21.05 0.52
CA LYS A 124 10.28 -20.56 -0.66
C LYS A 124 9.83 -21.19 -1.99
N ARG A 125 9.36 -22.45 -1.97
CA ARG A 125 8.93 -23.20 -3.16
C ARG A 125 7.47 -23.02 -3.54
N VAL A 126 6.66 -22.26 -2.79
CA VAL A 126 5.23 -22.05 -3.10
C VAL A 126 5.05 -21.44 -4.48
N LEU A 127 5.62 -20.25 -4.76
CA LEU A 127 5.42 -19.58 -6.06
C LEU A 127 5.96 -20.40 -7.25
N PRO A 128 7.18 -20.99 -7.21
CA PRO A 128 7.63 -21.90 -8.26
C PRO A 128 6.66 -23.07 -8.49
N THR A 129 6.15 -23.67 -7.41
CA THR A 129 5.22 -24.82 -7.51
C THR A 129 3.88 -24.41 -8.12
N ILE A 130 3.36 -23.22 -7.80
CA ILE A 130 2.16 -22.68 -8.46
C ILE A 130 2.42 -22.54 -9.96
N ARG A 131 3.51 -21.87 -10.36
CA ARG A 131 3.85 -21.67 -11.78
C ARG A 131 4.08 -22.98 -12.56
N GLU A 132 4.60 -24.00 -11.89
CA GLU A 132 4.89 -25.29 -12.48
C GLU A 132 3.63 -26.16 -12.64
N LYS A 133 2.79 -26.24 -11.59
CA LYS A 133 1.69 -27.21 -11.49
C LYS A 133 0.31 -26.65 -11.82
N VAL A 134 0.11 -25.34 -11.67
CA VAL A 134 -1.16 -24.68 -11.94
C VAL A 134 -1.03 -24.06 -13.31
N LYS A 135 -1.40 -24.80 -14.36
CA LYS A 135 -1.32 -24.34 -15.75
C LYS A 135 -2.66 -24.55 -16.45
N ASP A 136 -3.04 -23.60 -17.28
CA ASP A 136 -4.21 -23.73 -18.14
C ASP A 136 -3.96 -24.75 -19.28
N SER A 137 -4.97 -24.94 -20.13
CA SER A 137 -4.89 -25.84 -21.29
C SER A 137 -3.82 -25.43 -22.31
N MET A 138 -3.36 -24.18 -22.29
CA MET A 138 -2.29 -23.66 -23.14
C MET A 138 -0.91 -23.75 -22.48
N GLY A 139 -0.83 -24.26 -21.24
CA GLY A 139 0.42 -24.44 -20.51
C GLY A 139 0.89 -23.20 -19.74
N PHE A 140 0.07 -22.15 -19.63
CA PHE A 140 0.43 -20.92 -18.94
C PHE A 140 0.02 -20.94 -17.47
N ALA A 141 0.93 -20.49 -16.59
CA ALA A 141 0.65 -20.25 -15.17
C ALA A 141 -0.37 -19.09 -14.99
N PRO A 142 -0.97 -18.93 -13.79
CA PRO A 142 -1.72 -17.72 -13.48
C PRO A 142 -0.87 -16.45 -13.67
N GLU A 143 -1.53 -15.34 -13.97
CA GLU A 143 -0.90 -14.03 -14.09
C GLU A 143 -0.31 -13.58 -12.74
N LEU A 144 0.82 -12.86 -12.77
CA LEU A 144 1.33 -12.12 -11.61
C LEU A 144 1.48 -12.95 -10.32
N VAL A 145 1.90 -14.22 -10.43
CA VAL A 145 2.14 -15.10 -9.26
C VAL A 145 3.38 -14.63 -8.48
N ILE A 146 3.21 -13.58 -7.68
CA ILE A 146 4.23 -12.99 -6.80
C ILE A 146 3.87 -13.20 -5.33
N ASN A 147 4.70 -12.73 -4.39
CA ASN A 147 4.46 -12.96 -2.97
C ASN A 147 3.13 -12.37 -2.50
N SER A 148 2.80 -11.13 -2.90
CA SER A 148 1.52 -10.49 -2.54
C SER A 148 0.33 -11.28 -3.09
N TRP A 149 0.41 -11.78 -4.34
CA TRP A 149 -0.61 -12.66 -4.91
C TRP A 149 -0.93 -13.85 -3.99
N ALA A 150 0.09 -14.56 -3.53
CA ALA A 150 -0.12 -15.76 -2.70
C ALA A 150 -0.61 -15.41 -1.28
N LYS A 151 -0.19 -14.26 -0.72
CA LYS A 151 -0.70 -13.78 0.58
C LYS A 151 -2.20 -13.51 0.50
N LEU A 152 -2.65 -12.74 -0.49
CA LEU A 152 -4.07 -12.42 -0.59
C LEU A 152 -4.89 -13.65 -0.96
N TYR A 153 -4.43 -14.48 -1.89
CA TYR A 153 -5.17 -15.69 -2.26
C TYR A 153 -5.41 -16.59 -1.03
N GLU A 154 -4.41 -16.74 -0.16
CA GLU A 154 -4.56 -17.47 1.10
C GLU A 154 -5.57 -16.81 2.03
N ILE A 155 -5.52 -15.48 2.20
CA ILE A 155 -6.50 -14.74 3.01
C ILE A 155 -7.91 -14.98 2.48
N LEU A 156 -8.14 -14.84 1.18
CA LEU A 156 -9.45 -15.07 0.54
C LEU A 156 -9.91 -16.53 0.70
N ALA A 157 -8.99 -17.50 0.62
CA ALA A 157 -9.32 -18.92 0.73
C ALA A 157 -9.61 -19.38 2.17
N GLN A 158 -9.05 -18.70 3.17
CA GLN A 158 -9.08 -19.13 4.57
C GLN A 158 -9.90 -18.21 5.47
N THR A 159 -10.60 -17.23 4.92
CA THR A 159 -11.49 -16.32 5.66
C THR A 159 -12.77 -16.09 4.86
N PRO A 160 -13.87 -15.61 5.48
CA PRO A 160 -15.08 -15.22 4.76
C PRO A 160 -14.95 -13.81 4.18
N ALA A 161 -13.77 -13.43 3.66
CA ALA A 161 -13.49 -12.10 3.12
C ALA A 161 -14.37 -11.73 1.91
N LEU A 162 -14.83 -12.73 1.16
CA LEU A 162 -15.82 -12.57 0.10
C LEU A 162 -17.09 -13.33 0.48
N PRO A 163 -18.27 -12.85 0.02
CA PRO A 163 -19.52 -13.55 0.24
C PRO A 163 -19.48 -14.97 -0.36
N PRO A 164 -20.34 -15.90 0.09
CA PRO A 164 -20.42 -17.25 -0.48
C PRO A 164 -20.54 -17.19 -2.01
N LEU A 165 -19.52 -17.72 -2.69
CA LEU A 165 -19.42 -17.69 -4.14
C LEU A 165 -20.18 -18.89 -4.74
N PRO A 166 -21.28 -18.68 -5.49
CA PRO A 166 -22.01 -19.78 -6.09
C PRO A 166 -21.16 -20.45 -7.19
N SER A 167 -21.15 -21.78 -7.21
CA SER A 167 -20.45 -22.59 -8.22
C SER A 167 -21.16 -22.61 -9.58
N CYS A 168 -22.44 -22.26 -9.61
CA CYS A 168 -23.26 -22.08 -10.80
C CYS A 168 -24.32 -21.01 -10.52
N LEU A 169 -24.59 -20.14 -11.50
CA LEU A 169 -25.75 -19.25 -11.43
C LEU A 169 -26.98 -20.10 -11.75
N SER A 170 -27.83 -20.37 -10.75
CA SER A 170 -29.21 -20.74 -11.04
C SER A 170 -29.83 -19.61 -11.85
N SER A 171 -30.61 -19.96 -12.88
CA SER A 171 -31.40 -19.02 -13.69
C SER A 171 -32.36 -18.14 -12.86
N GLN A 172 -32.44 -18.38 -11.54
CA GLN A 172 -33.00 -17.49 -10.55
C GLN A 172 -31.93 -17.12 -9.50
N GLY A 173 -31.57 -15.83 -9.47
CA GLY A 173 -31.21 -15.14 -8.23
C GLY A 173 -29.72 -14.99 -7.89
N PHE A 174 -28.97 -14.20 -8.66
CA PHE A 174 -28.02 -13.28 -8.03
C PHE A 174 -28.52 -11.87 -8.27
N LEU A 175 -29.13 -11.32 -7.23
CA LEU A 175 -29.39 -9.90 -7.12
C LEU A 175 -28.05 -9.27 -6.71
N ASP A 176 -27.68 -8.11 -7.26
CA ASP A 176 -26.63 -7.33 -6.61
C ASP A 176 -27.05 -7.04 -5.14
N SER A 177 -26.14 -6.51 -4.34
CA SER A 177 -26.42 -6.12 -2.94
C SER A 177 -27.60 -5.14 -2.77
N HIS A 178 -28.23 -4.69 -3.88
CA HIS A 178 -29.37 -3.79 -3.95
C HIS A 178 -30.60 -4.35 -4.68
N GLY A 179 -30.64 -5.63 -5.10
CA GLY A 179 -31.82 -6.16 -5.78
C GLY A 179 -31.90 -5.88 -7.29
N ALA A 180 -30.87 -5.31 -7.93
CA ALA A 180 -30.90 -4.91 -9.33
C ALA A 180 -30.17 -5.89 -10.25
N ARG A 181 -30.70 -6.06 -11.46
CA ARG A 181 -30.07 -6.81 -12.56
C ARG A 181 -29.15 -5.87 -13.34
N THR A 182 -27.85 -6.13 -13.32
CA THR A 182 -26.90 -5.48 -14.23
C THR A 182 -26.96 -6.15 -15.61
N PRO A 183 -26.87 -5.39 -16.72
CA PRO A 183 -26.81 -5.96 -18.08
C PRO A 183 -25.62 -6.91 -18.30
N ALA A 184 -24.55 -6.76 -17.51
CA ALA A 184 -23.30 -7.52 -17.59
C ALA A 184 -23.27 -8.78 -16.70
N GLY A 185 -24.39 -9.14 -16.06
CA GLY A 185 -24.43 -10.24 -15.09
C GLY A 185 -23.82 -9.88 -13.73
N PRO A 186 -23.91 -10.81 -12.75
CA PRO A 186 -23.45 -10.57 -11.38
C PRO A 186 -21.92 -10.47 -11.29
N CYS A 187 -21.45 -9.50 -10.51
CA CYS A 187 -20.04 -9.17 -10.39
C CYS A 187 -19.67 -8.84 -8.94
N ILE A 188 -18.41 -9.08 -8.60
CA ILE A 188 -17.80 -8.60 -7.36
C ILE A 188 -16.98 -7.36 -7.70
N LYS A 189 -17.16 -6.30 -6.92
CA LYS A 189 -16.44 -5.04 -7.07
C LYS A 189 -15.31 -4.96 -6.07
N SER A 190 -14.09 -4.66 -6.53
CA SER A 190 -12.97 -4.40 -5.63
C SER A 190 -12.20 -3.12 -5.92
N VAL A 191 -11.65 -2.50 -4.88
CA VAL A 191 -10.68 -1.41 -5.02
C VAL A 191 -9.38 -1.80 -4.33
N HIS A 192 -8.24 -1.55 -4.98
CA HIS A 192 -6.92 -1.91 -4.46
C HIS A 192 -6.05 -0.66 -4.29
N LEU A 193 -5.69 -0.33 -3.06
CA LEU A 193 -4.90 0.83 -2.69
C LEU A 193 -3.42 0.46 -2.56
N CYS A 194 -2.54 1.34 -3.05
CA CYS A 194 -1.09 1.19 -3.08
C CYS A 194 -0.63 -0.12 -3.74
N GLU A 195 -1.23 -0.44 -4.88
CA GLU A 195 -1.29 -1.83 -5.34
C GLU A 195 -0.21 -2.26 -6.35
N CYS A 196 0.55 -1.33 -6.93
CA CYS A 196 1.60 -1.72 -7.89
C CYS A 196 2.49 -2.83 -7.29
N PRO A 197 2.84 -3.89 -8.04
CA PRO A 197 2.58 -4.11 -9.47
C PRO A 197 1.24 -4.81 -9.82
N GLY A 198 0.34 -5.04 -8.86
CA GLY A 198 -0.98 -5.63 -9.13
C GLY A 198 -1.20 -7.08 -8.65
N GLY A 199 -0.40 -7.54 -7.67
CA GLY A 199 -0.47 -8.91 -7.18
C GLY A 199 -1.78 -9.27 -6.49
N PHE A 200 -2.38 -8.37 -5.70
CA PHE A 200 -3.67 -8.58 -5.07
C PHE A 200 -4.81 -8.49 -6.09
N ILE A 201 -4.71 -7.62 -7.10
CA ILE A 201 -5.71 -7.55 -8.19
C ILE A 201 -5.77 -8.91 -8.90
N ALA A 202 -4.62 -9.43 -9.33
CA ALA A 202 -4.51 -10.71 -10.01
C ALA A 202 -4.96 -11.89 -9.13
N ALA A 203 -4.65 -11.87 -7.83
CA ALA A 203 -5.12 -12.90 -6.90
C ALA A 203 -6.64 -12.87 -6.69
N THR A 204 -7.21 -11.67 -6.61
CA THR A 204 -8.67 -11.47 -6.45
C THR A 204 -9.41 -11.97 -7.67
N ASN A 205 -8.99 -11.56 -8.88
CA ASN A 205 -9.57 -12.05 -10.12
C ASN A 205 -9.46 -13.59 -10.20
N HIS A 206 -8.26 -14.12 -9.96
CA HIS A 206 -8.02 -15.56 -10.00
C HIS A 206 -8.91 -16.33 -9.03
N PHE A 207 -9.05 -15.84 -7.79
CA PHE A 207 -9.91 -16.45 -6.79
C PHE A 207 -11.38 -16.45 -7.23
N ILE A 208 -11.93 -15.30 -7.62
CA ILE A 208 -13.34 -15.18 -8.02
C ILE A 208 -13.64 -16.10 -9.21
N LYS A 209 -12.80 -16.04 -10.26
CA LYS A 209 -13.02 -16.77 -11.51
C LYS A 209 -12.92 -18.27 -11.33
N THR A 210 -11.94 -18.76 -10.58
CA THR A 210 -11.77 -20.21 -10.36
C THR A 210 -12.85 -20.78 -9.43
N LYS A 211 -13.25 -20.05 -8.38
CA LYS A 211 -14.27 -20.53 -7.43
C LYS A 211 -15.69 -20.53 -8.00
N THR A 212 -15.96 -19.64 -8.95
CA THR A 212 -17.27 -19.50 -9.61
C THR A 212 -17.31 -20.15 -10.98
N LYS A 213 -16.21 -20.78 -11.43
CA LYS A 213 -16.06 -21.33 -12.78
C LYS A 213 -16.40 -20.31 -13.88
N GLY A 214 -15.96 -19.07 -13.67
CA GLY A 214 -16.19 -17.94 -14.57
C GLY A 214 -17.58 -17.29 -14.47
N ALA A 215 -18.49 -17.82 -13.62
CA ALA A 215 -19.86 -17.35 -13.56
C ALA A 215 -20.01 -15.92 -13.00
N LEU A 216 -19.09 -15.47 -12.13
CA LEU A 216 -19.07 -14.09 -11.65
C LEU A 216 -18.03 -13.25 -12.40
N GLY A 217 -18.42 -12.00 -12.69
CA GLY A 217 -17.50 -10.96 -13.12
C GLY A 217 -16.65 -10.43 -11.97
N HIS A 218 -15.49 -9.85 -12.29
CA HIS A 218 -14.67 -9.09 -11.36
C HIS A 218 -14.49 -7.67 -11.93
N LEU A 219 -15.11 -6.69 -11.30
CA LEU A 219 -14.95 -5.28 -11.63
C LEU A 219 -13.98 -4.67 -10.63
N TRP A 220 -12.94 -4.00 -11.09
CA TRP A 220 -11.96 -3.42 -10.18
C TRP A 220 -11.48 -2.03 -10.58
N ARG A 221 -10.97 -1.32 -9.56
CA ARG A 221 -10.18 -0.10 -9.68
C ARG A 221 -8.96 -0.21 -8.79
N ALA A 222 -7.90 0.50 -9.13
CA ALA A 222 -6.70 0.52 -8.30
C ALA A 222 -6.14 1.93 -8.16
N VAL A 223 -5.38 2.15 -7.09
CA VAL A 223 -4.63 3.38 -6.85
C VAL A 223 -3.22 2.96 -6.45
N SER A 224 -2.21 3.66 -6.93
CA SER A 224 -0.84 3.54 -6.47
C SER A 224 -0.12 4.83 -6.82
N LEU A 225 1.01 5.12 -6.16
CA LEU A 225 1.93 6.13 -6.66
C LEU A 225 2.21 5.85 -8.14
N SER A 226 2.01 6.88 -8.98
CA SER A 226 2.13 6.75 -10.43
C SER A 226 3.58 6.46 -10.82
N PRO A 227 3.86 5.32 -11.49
CA PRO A 227 5.20 5.01 -11.98
C PRO A 227 5.74 6.02 -13.01
N TYR A 228 4.83 6.79 -13.62
CA TYR A 228 5.12 7.75 -14.69
C TYR A 228 5.16 9.20 -14.21
N HIS A 229 4.89 9.46 -12.92
CA HIS A 229 5.00 10.80 -12.37
C HIS A 229 6.47 11.13 -12.03
N GLU A 230 7.08 12.01 -12.82
CA GLU A 230 8.51 12.36 -12.73
C GLU A 230 8.92 12.94 -11.37
N GLY A 231 8.00 13.63 -10.69
CA GLY A 231 8.23 14.21 -9.36
C GLY A 231 8.17 13.20 -8.21
N GLY A 232 7.87 11.93 -8.47
CA GLY A 232 7.69 10.93 -7.42
C GLY A 232 9.00 10.60 -6.72
N ASN A 233 8.94 10.42 -5.39
CA ASN A 233 10.11 10.00 -4.62
C ASN A 233 10.54 8.61 -5.09
N PRO A 234 11.77 8.46 -5.65
CA PRO A 234 12.24 7.17 -6.08
C PRO A 234 12.11 6.16 -4.94
N SER A 235 12.60 6.46 -3.73
CA SER A 235 12.63 5.53 -2.58
C SER A 235 11.28 4.94 -2.15
N GLU A 236 10.17 5.59 -2.53
CA GLU A 236 8.80 5.14 -2.24
C GLU A 236 8.15 4.44 -3.45
N LEU A 237 8.47 4.88 -4.67
CA LEU A 237 7.97 4.28 -5.90
C LEU A 237 8.48 2.84 -6.07
N LEU A 238 7.54 1.95 -6.35
CA LEU A 238 7.85 0.60 -6.83
C LEU A 238 8.28 0.67 -8.30
N ASP A 239 9.34 -0.08 -8.62
CA ASP A 239 9.93 -0.09 -9.95
C ASP A 239 9.12 -0.94 -10.95
N ASP A 240 8.15 -1.75 -10.51
CA ASP A 240 7.42 -2.69 -11.35
C ASP A 240 6.03 -2.15 -11.69
N ASP A 241 5.77 -1.96 -12.98
CA ASP A 241 4.57 -1.35 -13.55
C ASP A 241 3.78 -2.32 -14.44
N VAL A 242 4.08 -3.62 -14.37
CA VAL A 242 3.67 -4.59 -15.39
C VAL A 242 2.15 -4.65 -15.61
N LEU A 243 1.34 -4.71 -14.54
CA LEU A 243 -0.11 -4.69 -14.69
C LEU A 243 -0.60 -3.28 -14.99
N TYR A 244 -0.02 -2.28 -14.33
CA TYR A 244 -0.36 -0.87 -14.50
C TYR A 244 -0.36 -0.49 -15.97
N ARG A 245 0.74 -0.75 -16.68
CA ARG A 245 0.92 -0.45 -18.10
C ARG A 245 -0.09 -1.12 -19.03
N GLN A 246 -0.58 -2.30 -18.67
CA GLN A 246 -1.55 -3.03 -19.48
C GLN A 246 -3.00 -2.66 -19.19
N THR A 247 -3.25 -1.93 -18.10
CA THR A 247 -4.59 -1.69 -17.56
C THR A 247 -4.76 -0.25 -17.08
N GLU A 248 -4.00 0.69 -17.63
CA GLU A 248 -3.86 2.08 -17.16
C GLU A 248 -5.21 2.76 -16.88
N ASP A 249 -6.20 2.57 -17.75
CA ASP A 249 -7.56 3.11 -17.61
C ASP A 249 -8.32 2.67 -16.34
N LEU A 250 -7.85 1.62 -15.66
CA LEU A 250 -8.42 1.09 -14.41
C LEU A 250 -7.73 1.64 -13.15
N TRP A 251 -6.67 2.44 -13.32
CA TRP A 251 -5.93 3.08 -12.24
C TRP A 251 -6.37 4.52 -12.04
N LEU A 252 -6.73 4.86 -10.81
CA LEU A 252 -7.12 6.21 -10.41
C LEU A 252 -5.85 6.95 -9.97
N THR A 253 -5.50 8.01 -10.70
CA THR A 253 -4.27 8.79 -10.51
C THR A 253 -4.38 9.86 -9.41
N GLY A 254 -5.59 10.13 -8.91
CA GLY A 254 -5.82 11.19 -7.93
C GLY A 254 -5.96 12.58 -8.57
N TYR A 255 -6.14 13.61 -7.74
CA TYR A 255 -6.38 14.98 -8.20
C TYR A 255 -5.14 15.61 -8.84
N ASP A 256 -3.96 15.29 -8.32
CA ASP A 256 -2.68 15.82 -8.80
C ASP A 256 -1.88 14.81 -9.64
N GLU A 257 -2.53 13.74 -10.09
CA GLU A 257 -1.98 12.66 -10.91
C GLU A 257 -0.83 11.85 -10.28
N THR A 258 -0.48 12.13 -9.02
CA THR A 258 0.62 11.43 -8.33
C THR A 258 0.24 10.05 -7.83
N GLY A 259 -1.05 9.80 -7.60
CA GLY A 259 -1.56 8.62 -6.90
C GLY A 259 -1.25 8.60 -5.40
N ASP A 260 -0.74 9.70 -4.84
CA ASP A 260 -0.36 9.80 -3.43
C ASP A 260 -1.60 9.97 -2.54
N ILE A 261 -2.02 8.87 -1.92
CA ILE A 261 -3.17 8.87 -1.01
C ILE A 261 -2.87 9.51 0.35
N VAL A 262 -1.61 9.84 0.68
CA VAL A 262 -1.27 10.61 1.89
C VAL A 262 -1.67 12.08 1.74
N LYS A 263 -2.27 12.46 0.60
CA LYS A 263 -2.92 13.76 0.38
C LYS A 263 -4.43 13.60 0.40
N LYS A 264 -5.11 14.39 1.24
CA LYS A 264 -6.58 14.41 1.37
C LYS A 264 -7.27 14.62 0.03
N ARG A 265 -6.78 15.54 -0.80
CA ARG A 265 -7.38 15.87 -2.10
C ARG A 265 -7.42 14.67 -3.04
N ASN A 266 -6.40 13.82 -3.01
CA ASN A 266 -6.35 12.60 -3.81
C ASN A 266 -7.37 11.57 -3.30
N ILE A 267 -7.48 11.40 -1.99
CA ILE A 267 -8.54 10.55 -1.40
C ILE A 267 -9.94 11.04 -1.80
N GLU A 268 -10.22 12.33 -1.69
CA GLU A 268 -11.53 12.91 -2.06
C GLU A 268 -11.82 12.77 -3.56
N PHE A 269 -10.79 12.93 -4.40
CA PHE A 269 -10.89 12.67 -5.84
C PHE A 269 -11.27 11.20 -6.10
N ILE A 270 -10.57 10.25 -5.47
CA ILE A 270 -10.83 8.81 -5.62
C ILE A 270 -12.28 8.49 -5.24
N TRP A 271 -12.77 8.98 -4.08
CA TRP A 271 -14.16 8.78 -3.67
C TRP A 271 -15.17 9.34 -4.67
N ASN A 272 -14.88 10.49 -5.26
CA ASN A 272 -15.78 11.10 -6.25
C ASN A 272 -15.80 10.28 -7.55
N HIS A 273 -14.65 9.77 -8.00
CA HIS A 273 -14.53 9.02 -9.26
C HIS A 273 -14.94 7.54 -9.15
N THR A 274 -15.04 6.99 -7.95
CA THR A 274 -15.65 5.65 -7.74
C THR A 274 -17.14 5.76 -7.47
N SER A 275 -17.53 6.62 -6.53
CA SER A 275 -18.85 6.55 -5.89
C SER A 275 -19.82 7.62 -6.37
N ARG A 276 -19.34 8.67 -7.06
CA ARG A 276 -20.12 9.86 -7.44
C ARG A 276 -19.94 10.28 -8.91
N GLU A 277 -19.40 9.40 -9.73
CA GLU A 277 -19.13 9.70 -11.14
C GLU A 277 -20.45 9.99 -11.90
N PRO A 278 -20.55 11.11 -12.62
CA PRO A 278 -21.74 11.41 -13.41
C PRO A 278 -21.95 10.37 -14.51
N ARG A 279 -23.20 9.93 -14.69
CA ARG A 279 -23.55 9.05 -15.80
C ARG A 279 -23.32 9.79 -17.12
N THR A 280 -22.54 9.19 -18.01
CA THR A 280 -22.35 9.68 -19.38
C THR A 280 -22.93 8.67 -20.37
N ARG A 281 -22.99 9.04 -21.66
CA ARG A 281 -23.40 8.10 -22.72
C ARG A 281 -22.43 6.91 -22.81
N ASP A 282 -21.16 7.15 -22.52
CA ASP A 282 -20.08 6.16 -22.60
C ASP A 282 -19.84 5.45 -21.24
N ASN A 283 -20.36 6.00 -20.13
CA ASN A 283 -20.35 5.41 -18.80
C ASN A 283 -21.77 5.44 -18.18
N PRO A 284 -22.66 4.51 -18.59
CA PRO A 284 -24.07 4.53 -18.19
C PRO A 284 -24.30 4.17 -16.70
N ALA A 285 -23.31 3.57 -16.03
CA ALA A 285 -23.38 3.22 -14.61
C ALA A 285 -22.02 3.42 -13.91
N PRO A 286 -21.92 4.31 -12.90
CA PRO A 286 -20.67 4.52 -12.17
C PRO A 286 -20.22 3.24 -11.47
N PHE A 287 -18.90 3.12 -11.22
CA PHE A 287 -18.32 1.96 -10.54
C PHE A 287 -19.04 1.64 -9.21
N GLY A 288 -19.29 2.65 -8.39
CA GLY A 288 -19.99 2.56 -7.12
C GLY A 288 -19.10 2.15 -5.95
N LEU A 289 -19.71 1.70 -4.86
CA LEU A 289 -19.00 1.16 -3.69
C LEU A 289 -18.54 -0.28 -3.95
N ALA A 290 -17.45 -0.68 -3.28
CA ALA A 290 -16.80 -1.97 -3.46
C ALA A 290 -17.16 -2.98 -2.37
N ASP A 291 -17.23 -4.25 -2.77
CA ASP A 291 -17.41 -5.39 -1.86
C ASP A 291 -16.12 -5.77 -1.14
N LEU A 292 -14.98 -5.52 -1.78
CA LEU A 292 -13.65 -5.74 -1.22
C LEU A 292 -12.77 -4.51 -1.45
N VAL A 293 -12.16 -3.99 -0.40
CA VAL A 293 -11.08 -3.00 -0.53
C VAL A 293 -9.82 -3.54 0.10
N THR A 294 -8.71 -3.54 -0.64
CA THR A 294 -7.41 -3.95 -0.11
C THR A 294 -6.43 -2.78 -0.07
N ALA A 295 -5.50 -2.81 0.86
CA ALA A 295 -4.41 -1.85 0.97
C ALA A 295 -3.12 -2.58 1.35
N ASP A 296 -2.12 -2.58 0.44
CA ASP A 296 -0.84 -3.28 0.62
C ASP A 296 0.37 -2.33 0.61
N GLY A 297 0.12 -1.04 0.85
CA GLY A 297 1.12 0.02 0.78
C GLY A 297 2.23 -0.09 1.82
N SER A 298 3.44 0.24 1.38
CA SER A 298 4.62 0.31 2.23
C SER A 298 5.77 0.99 1.47
N PHE A 299 6.79 1.40 2.21
CA PHE A 299 8.04 1.94 1.68
C PHE A 299 9.23 1.41 2.48
N ASP A 300 10.44 1.63 1.98
CA ASP A 300 11.65 1.06 2.56
C ASP A 300 12.07 1.79 3.85
N VAL A 301 11.86 1.12 5.00
CA VAL A 301 12.27 1.57 6.34
C VAL A 301 13.50 0.83 6.87
N GLN A 302 14.33 0.27 5.98
CA GLN A 302 15.50 -0.51 6.38
C GLN A 302 16.47 0.25 7.28
N PHE A 303 16.55 1.58 7.19
CA PHE A 303 17.39 2.39 8.07
C PHE A 303 16.91 2.41 9.54
N ALA A 304 15.61 2.22 9.80
CA ALA A 304 15.05 2.23 11.15
C ALA A 304 13.99 1.13 11.30
N PRO A 305 14.37 -0.16 11.23
CA PRO A 305 13.41 -1.26 11.22
C PRO A 305 12.63 -1.40 12.53
N HIS A 306 13.17 -0.88 13.64
CA HIS A 306 12.51 -0.84 14.95
C HIS A 306 11.38 0.21 15.01
N LEU A 307 11.41 1.22 14.13
CA LEU A 307 10.38 2.27 14.00
C LEU A 307 9.44 2.02 12.81
N GLN A 308 9.45 0.81 12.22
CA GLN A 308 8.64 0.51 11.04
C GLN A 308 7.15 0.80 11.26
N GLU A 309 6.65 0.51 12.47
CA GLU A 309 5.27 0.72 12.85
C GLU A 309 4.92 2.22 12.83
N GLU A 310 5.72 3.06 13.47
CA GLU A 310 5.52 4.51 13.58
C GLU A 310 5.74 5.22 12.23
N LEU A 311 6.75 4.82 11.48
CA LEU A 311 7.09 5.43 10.19
C LEU A 311 6.01 5.16 9.14
N THR A 312 5.43 3.96 9.11
CA THR A 312 4.40 3.59 8.11
C THR A 312 2.98 3.99 8.50
N ALA A 313 2.73 4.29 9.77
CA ALA A 313 1.39 4.63 10.27
C ALA A 313 0.67 5.76 9.51
N PRO A 314 1.33 6.86 9.07
CA PRO A 314 0.73 7.88 8.21
C PRO A 314 0.10 7.32 6.93
N LEU A 315 0.82 6.43 6.23
CA LEU A 315 0.33 5.77 5.02
C LEU A 315 -0.82 4.82 5.34
N VAL A 316 -0.66 3.96 6.35
CA VAL A 316 -1.71 3.02 6.78
C VAL A 316 -2.98 3.77 7.20
N PHE A 317 -2.84 4.90 7.87
CA PHE A 317 -3.97 5.76 8.23
C PHE A 317 -4.67 6.31 6.99
N ALA A 318 -3.92 6.85 6.01
CA ALA A 318 -4.47 7.32 4.75
C ALA A 318 -5.19 6.21 3.96
N GLU A 319 -4.62 5.01 3.92
CA GLU A 319 -5.24 3.81 3.33
C GLU A 319 -6.57 3.47 4.01
N VAL A 320 -6.61 3.45 5.34
CA VAL A 320 -7.83 3.19 6.11
C VAL A 320 -8.87 4.27 5.86
N VAL A 321 -8.49 5.55 5.88
CA VAL A 321 -9.43 6.65 5.57
C VAL A 321 -10.00 6.48 4.18
N CYS A 322 -9.16 6.29 3.17
CA CYS A 322 -9.59 6.10 1.77
C CYS A 322 -10.55 4.90 1.66
N MET A 323 -10.19 3.76 2.24
CA MET A 323 -10.99 2.53 2.25
C MET A 323 -12.40 2.75 2.82
N LEU A 324 -12.53 3.47 3.93
CA LEU A 324 -13.82 3.70 4.60
C LEU A 324 -14.83 4.49 3.74
N GLY A 325 -14.37 5.28 2.76
CA GLY A 325 -15.23 5.97 1.81
C GLY A 325 -15.55 5.17 0.53
N LEU A 326 -14.92 4.00 0.36
CA LEU A 326 -15.03 3.14 -0.83
C LEU A 326 -15.86 1.87 -0.59
N LEU A 327 -15.97 1.43 0.66
CA LEU A 327 -16.63 0.18 1.00
C LEU A 327 -18.16 0.26 0.95
N ASN A 328 -18.76 -0.80 0.41
CA ASN A 328 -20.19 -1.06 0.54
C ASN A 328 -20.51 -1.61 1.93
N ILE A 329 -21.74 -1.43 2.40
CA ILE A 329 -22.20 -2.06 3.64
C ILE A 329 -22.08 -3.59 3.50
N ARG A 330 -21.58 -4.23 4.54
CA ARG A 330 -21.16 -5.64 4.59
C ARG A 330 -19.91 -6.01 3.77
N GLY A 331 -19.26 -5.04 3.13
CA GLY A 331 -18.00 -5.24 2.43
C GLY A 331 -16.84 -5.57 3.38
N THR A 332 -15.72 -6.02 2.80
CA THR A 332 -14.51 -6.40 3.52
C THR A 332 -13.36 -5.44 3.22
N GLY A 333 -12.66 -5.00 4.27
CA GLY A 333 -11.40 -4.29 4.18
C GLY A 333 -10.22 -5.22 4.50
N ILE A 334 -9.15 -5.20 3.72
CA ILE A 334 -7.90 -5.92 4.04
C ILE A 334 -6.76 -4.92 4.01
N VAL A 335 -6.21 -4.58 5.18
CA VAL A 335 -5.20 -3.54 5.31
C VAL A 335 -3.92 -4.13 5.86
N LYS A 336 -2.80 -3.87 5.17
CA LYS A 336 -1.49 -4.21 5.68
C LYS A 336 -1.09 -3.29 6.82
N MET A 337 -0.55 -3.87 7.88
CA MET A 337 -0.10 -3.16 9.07
C MET A 337 1.23 -3.76 9.57
N TYR A 338 1.89 -3.04 10.46
CA TYR A 338 3.16 -3.45 11.04
C TYR A 338 3.11 -3.36 12.55
N GLY A 339 3.26 -4.49 13.23
CA GLY A 339 3.18 -4.50 14.70
C GLY A 339 1.82 -4.03 15.22
N LEU A 340 1.75 -3.87 16.54
CA LEU A 340 0.54 -3.53 17.33
C LEU A 340 0.94 -2.83 18.64
N LEU A 341 2.16 -2.31 18.72
CA LEU A 341 2.82 -1.92 19.96
C LEU A 341 2.78 -0.39 20.16
N SER A 342 2.33 0.36 19.17
CA SER A 342 2.28 1.81 19.17
C SER A 342 0.84 2.33 19.31
N HIS A 343 0.68 3.55 19.82
CA HIS A 343 -0.64 4.19 19.89
C HIS A 343 -1.21 4.50 18.49
N GLN A 344 -0.35 4.62 17.48
CA GLN A 344 -0.71 4.77 16.08
C GLN A 344 -1.52 3.56 15.63
N SER A 345 -0.96 2.35 15.77
CA SER A 345 -1.65 1.10 15.38
C SER A 345 -2.90 0.85 16.21
N ILE A 346 -2.85 1.12 17.52
CA ILE A 346 -4.03 0.98 18.39
C ILE A 346 -5.15 1.91 17.93
N SER A 347 -4.83 3.16 17.56
CA SER A 347 -5.83 4.10 17.03
C SER A 347 -6.42 3.65 15.70
N ILE A 348 -5.59 3.13 14.79
CA ILE A 348 -6.04 2.61 13.50
C ILE A 348 -6.96 1.39 13.71
N LEU A 349 -6.57 0.46 14.59
CA LEU A 349 -7.42 -0.69 14.95
C LEU A 349 -8.71 -0.27 15.63
N ALA A 350 -8.68 0.78 16.44
CA ALA A 350 -9.88 1.30 17.06
C ALA A 350 -10.85 1.82 15.98
N ILE A 351 -10.37 2.59 15.00
CA ILE A 351 -11.17 3.05 13.86
C ILE A 351 -11.77 1.86 13.10
N LEU A 352 -10.97 0.83 12.80
CA LEU A 352 -11.45 -0.39 12.14
C LEU A 352 -12.52 -1.11 12.99
N SER A 353 -12.27 -1.29 14.28
CA SER A 353 -13.20 -1.95 15.22
C SER A 353 -14.49 -1.17 15.47
N MET A 354 -14.48 0.14 15.18
CA MET A 354 -15.69 0.97 15.18
C MET A 354 -16.51 0.81 13.90
N CYS A 355 -15.91 0.36 12.79
CA CYS A 355 -16.49 0.40 11.45
C CYS A 355 -16.83 -0.98 10.86
N PHE A 356 -16.36 -2.07 11.47
CA PHE A 356 -16.59 -3.45 11.01
C PHE A 356 -17.15 -4.32 12.14
N ASN A 357 -17.84 -5.41 11.80
CA ASN A 357 -18.28 -6.38 12.81
C ASN A 357 -17.12 -7.21 13.35
N HIS A 358 -16.18 -7.60 12.48
CA HIS A 358 -15.06 -8.43 12.92
C HIS A 358 -13.75 -7.87 12.40
N VAL A 359 -12.77 -7.73 13.29
CA VAL A 359 -11.40 -7.37 12.94
C VAL A 359 -10.50 -8.56 13.30
N VAL A 360 -9.86 -9.12 12.28
CA VAL A 360 -8.95 -10.26 12.41
C VAL A 360 -7.56 -9.83 11.98
N LEU A 361 -6.59 -9.96 12.85
CA LEU A 361 -5.18 -9.81 12.50
C LEU A 361 -4.66 -11.14 11.99
N ALA A 362 -4.03 -11.11 10.83
CA ALA A 362 -3.59 -12.30 10.12
C ALA A 362 -2.13 -12.16 9.66
N LYS A 363 -1.33 -13.21 9.85
CA LYS A 363 -0.01 -13.35 9.22
C LYS A 363 -0.03 -14.49 8.19
N PRO A 364 -0.38 -14.23 6.92
CA PRO A 364 -0.43 -15.26 5.89
C PRO A 364 0.92 -15.97 5.74
N SER A 365 0.91 -17.23 5.30
CA SER A 365 2.09 -18.09 5.21
C SER A 365 3.20 -17.47 4.37
N MET A 366 2.84 -16.77 3.30
CA MET A 366 3.77 -16.09 2.38
C MET A 366 4.26 -14.71 2.86
N SER A 367 3.79 -14.24 4.02
CA SER A 367 4.45 -13.14 4.74
C SER A 367 5.66 -13.66 5.51
N ARG A 368 6.80 -12.97 5.39
CA ARG A 368 8.06 -13.42 6.00
C ARG A 368 7.88 -13.58 7.52
N PRO A 369 8.15 -14.76 8.09
CA PRO A 369 7.83 -15.01 9.50
C PRO A 369 8.66 -14.15 10.47
N GLY A 370 9.86 -13.72 10.08
CA GLY A 370 10.75 -12.88 10.91
C GLY A 370 10.49 -11.38 10.82
N ASN A 371 9.50 -10.90 10.07
CA ASN A 371 9.14 -9.48 9.99
C ASN A 371 7.84 -9.19 10.77
N SER A 372 7.55 -7.89 10.91
CA SER A 372 6.39 -7.38 11.66
C SER A 372 5.14 -7.20 10.79
N GLU A 373 5.19 -7.59 9.51
CA GLU A 373 4.08 -7.44 8.57
C GLU A 373 2.92 -8.37 8.99
N LEU A 374 1.74 -7.76 9.11
CA LEU A 374 0.45 -8.36 9.41
C LEU A 374 -0.61 -7.76 8.49
N TYR A 375 -1.78 -8.39 8.42
CA TYR A 375 -2.95 -7.87 7.72
C TYR A 375 -4.14 -7.82 8.67
N ALA A 376 -4.80 -6.66 8.76
CA ALA A 376 -6.11 -6.53 9.38
C ALA A 376 -7.18 -6.88 8.34
N VAL A 377 -7.78 -8.06 8.48
CA VAL A 377 -8.93 -8.54 7.72
C VAL A 377 -10.20 -8.10 8.47
N CYS A 378 -10.83 -7.06 7.94
CA CYS A 378 -11.96 -6.36 8.53
C CYS A 378 -13.24 -6.77 7.79
N LEU A 379 -14.09 -7.56 8.44
CA LEU A 379 -15.24 -8.21 7.83
C LEU A 379 -16.54 -7.48 8.18
N GLU A 380 -17.45 -7.45 7.23
CA GLU A 380 -18.80 -6.89 7.35
C GLU A 380 -18.80 -5.42 7.80
N PHE A 381 -18.41 -4.53 6.89
CA PHE A 381 -18.44 -3.09 7.10
C PHE A 381 -19.84 -2.60 7.52
N VAL A 382 -19.95 -1.93 8.66
CA VAL A 382 -21.22 -1.39 9.17
C VAL A 382 -21.44 0.08 8.79
N GLY A 383 -20.39 0.75 8.30
CA GLY A 383 -20.42 2.16 7.97
C GLY A 383 -19.60 3.03 8.93
N ILE A 384 -19.41 4.28 8.53
CA ILE A 384 -18.82 5.34 9.34
C ILE A 384 -19.71 6.59 9.33
N ARG A 385 -19.79 7.31 10.45
CA ARG A 385 -20.50 8.60 10.48
C ARG A 385 -19.77 9.64 9.64
N SER A 386 -20.50 10.36 8.79
CA SER A 386 -19.93 11.39 7.91
C SER A 386 -19.15 12.47 8.66
N SER A 387 -19.60 12.86 9.86
CA SER A 387 -18.85 13.80 10.72
C SER A 387 -17.50 13.25 11.14
N PHE A 388 -17.41 11.95 11.38
CA PHE A 388 -16.18 11.30 11.81
C PHE A 388 -15.23 11.09 10.64
N LEU A 389 -15.72 10.55 9.51
CA LEU A 389 -14.94 10.42 8.28
C LEU A 389 -14.40 11.77 7.80
N SER A 390 -15.18 12.86 7.94
CA SER A 390 -14.73 14.21 7.60
C SER A 390 -13.57 14.69 8.49
N VAL A 391 -13.59 14.40 9.80
CA VAL A 391 -12.46 14.70 10.68
C VAL A 391 -11.23 13.87 10.31
N LEU A 392 -11.39 12.56 10.12
CA LEU A 392 -10.28 11.68 9.74
C LEU A 392 -9.66 12.10 8.40
N SER A 393 -10.49 12.44 7.40
CA SER A 393 -10.05 12.97 6.10
C SER A 393 -9.27 14.26 6.23
N ARG A 394 -9.69 15.20 7.09
CA ARG A 394 -8.92 16.43 7.37
C ARG A 394 -7.58 16.15 8.05
N LEU A 395 -7.50 15.12 8.88
CA LEU A 395 -6.27 14.76 9.57
C LEU A 395 -5.21 14.18 8.64
N VAL A 396 -5.59 13.63 7.48
CA VAL A 396 -4.64 13.02 6.52
C VAL A 396 -3.50 13.99 6.16
N ASP A 397 -3.79 15.24 5.82
CA ASP A 397 -2.77 16.22 5.42
C ASP A 397 -1.79 16.60 6.56
N SER A 398 -2.19 16.37 7.82
CA SER A 398 -1.38 16.71 9.01
C SER A 398 -0.98 15.49 9.83
N VAL A 399 -1.25 14.27 9.35
CA VAL A 399 -1.15 13.06 10.19
C VAL A 399 0.28 12.79 10.62
N GLN A 400 1.26 13.12 9.78
CA GLN A 400 2.68 13.01 10.10
C GLN A 400 3.06 13.86 11.32
N ASP A 401 2.51 15.07 11.43
CA ASP A 401 2.77 15.94 12.55
C ASP A 401 2.04 15.46 13.81
N VAL A 402 0.79 15.00 13.67
CA VAL A 402 -0.02 14.45 14.77
C VAL A 402 0.67 13.22 15.38
N LEU A 403 1.01 12.23 14.55
CA LEU A 403 1.59 10.96 14.99
C LEU A 403 3.10 11.05 15.28
N GLY A 404 3.76 12.10 14.81
CA GLY A 404 5.18 12.35 15.00
C GLY A 404 5.44 13.50 15.97
N LYS A 405 5.80 14.67 15.43
CA LYS A 405 6.36 15.82 16.17
C LYS A 405 5.48 16.33 17.32
N GLN A 406 4.15 16.32 17.14
CA GLN A 406 3.23 16.84 18.15
C GLN A 406 3.00 15.85 19.29
N GLY A 407 3.40 14.57 19.14
CA GLY A 407 3.18 13.54 20.14
C GLY A 407 1.70 13.41 20.50
N LYS A 408 0.81 13.37 19.50
CA LYS A 408 -0.64 13.26 19.67
C LYS A 408 -1.14 11.91 19.16
N THR A 409 -2.31 11.50 19.64
CA THR A 409 -2.99 10.28 19.19
C THR A 409 -4.18 10.62 18.29
N ILE A 410 -4.47 9.76 17.31
CA ILE A 410 -5.67 9.90 16.47
C ILE A 410 -6.91 9.66 17.33
N ILE A 411 -6.97 8.52 18.02
CA ILE A 411 -8.07 8.20 18.93
C ILE A 411 -7.60 8.41 20.39
N PRO A 412 -8.32 9.22 21.18
CA PRO A 412 -8.00 9.45 22.58
C PRO A 412 -8.00 8.16 23.41
N LYS A 413 -7.04 7.99 24.33
CA LYS A 413 -6.95 6.81 25.21
C LYS A 413 -8.24 6.60 26.03
N ASN A 414 -8.83 7.68 26.54
CA ASN A 414 -10.06 7.63 27.34
C ASN A 414 -11.32 7.20 26.56
N TRP A 415 -11.24 7.11 25.23
CA TRP A 415 -12.32 6.55 24.41
C TRP A 415 -12.21 5.04 24.26
N LEU A 416 -11.04 4.47 24.58
CA LEU A 416 -10.72 3.06 24.38
C LEU A 416 -11.03 2.28 25.67
N PRO A 417 -11.97 1.32 25.63
CA PRO A 417 -12.21 0.42 26.75
C PRO A 417 -10.96 -0.40 27.09
N GLU A 418 -10.77 -0.70 28.38
CA GLU A 418 -9.60 -1.46 28.83
C GLU A 418 -9.56 -2.86 28.21
N GLU A 419 -10.72 -3.50 28.00
CA GLU A 419 -10.79 -4.81 27.34
C GLU A 419 -10.24 -4.78 25.91
N PHE A 420 -10.53 -3.71 25.15
CA PHE A 420 -9.99 -3.56 23.80
C PHE A 420 -8.47 -3.33 23.83
N LEU A 421 -7.98 -2.52 24.78
CA LEU A 421 -6.53 -2.30 24.97
C LEU A 421 -5.81 -3.60 25.36
N GLN A 422 -6.44 -4.42 26.20
CA GLN A 422 -5.93 -5.74 26.57
C GLN A 422 -5.86 -6.66 25.34
N GLU A 423 -6.90 -6.71 24.49
CA GLU A 423 -6.87 -7.49 23.25
C GLU A 423 -5.75 -7.04 22.31
N CYS A 424 -5.48 -5.73 22.22
CA CYS A 424 -4.36 -5.21 21.44
C CYS A 424 -3.01 -5.75 21.97
N VAL A 425 -2.81 -5.72 23.28
CA VAL A 425 -1.60 -6.24 23.94
C VAL A 425 -1.46 -7.76 23.75
N GLU A 426 -2.56 -8.50 23.83
CA GLU A 426 -2.59 -9.96 23.61
C GLU A 426 -2.21 -10.31 22.17
N GLY A 427 -2.84 -9.65 21.19
CA GLY A 427 -2.49 -9.79 19.78
C GLY A 427 -1.02 -9.44 19.54
N ALA A 428 -0.52 -8.35 20.13
CA ALA A 428 0.87 -7.92 19.99
C ALA A 428 1.85 -8.97 20.54
N ARG A 429 1.57 -9.50 21.73
CA ARG A 429 2.37 -10.57 22.36
C ARG A 429 2.37 -11.85 21.53
N PHE A 430 1.21 -12.23 20.97
CA PHE A 430 1.07 -13.40 20.12
C PHE A 430 1.99 -13.30 18.89
N PHE A 431 1.91 -12.21 18.12
CA PHE A 431 2.73 -12.07 16.92
C PHE A 431 4.22 -11.83 17.25
N ALA A 432 4.54 -11.08 18.30
CA ALA A 432 5.91 -10.86 18.74
C ALA A 432 6.60 -12.18 19.12
N SER A 433 5.89 -13.07 19.82
CA SER A 433 6.42 -14.39 20.21
C SER A 433 6.75 -15.26 18.98
N HIS A 434 5.89 -15.27 17.97
CA HIS A 434 6.17 -15.96 16.70
C HIS A 434 7.37 -15.34 15.96
N GLN A 435 7.48 -14.01 15.94
CA GLN A 435 8.60 -13.32 15.31
C GLN A 435 9.92 -13.64 16.01
N ILE A 436 9.95 -13.60 17.35
CA ILE A 436 11.12 -13.94 18.18
C ILE A 436 11.58 -15.38 17.88
N GLN A 437 10.67 -16.35 17.98
CA GLN A 437 10.97 -17.75 17.70
C GLN A 437 11.56 -17.95 16.30
N GLN A 438 11.02 -17.23 15.31
CA GLN A 438 11.55 -17.31 13.95
C GLN A 438 12.94 -16.70 13.81
N ILE A 439 13.19 -15.54 14.41
CA ILE A 439 14.50 -14.88 14.36
C ILE A 439 15.54 -15.77 15.05
N ASP A 440 15.22 -16.31 16.23
CA ASP A 440 16.10 -17.22 16.95
C ASP A 440 16.41 -18.50 16.17
N ARG A 441 15.39 -19.13 15.58
CA ARG A 441 15.59 -20.28 14.68
C ARG A 441 16.53 -19.93 13.53
N ASN A 442 16.30 -18.79 12.87
CA ASN A 442 17.12 -18.38 11.72
C ASN A 442 18.55 -18.04 12.12
N LEU A 443 18.76 -17.41 13.28
CA LEU A 443 20.09 -17.14 13.84
C LEU A 443 20.83 -18.42 14.23
N GLY A 444 20.13 -19.40 14.82
CA GLY A 444 20.69 -20.72 15.11
C GLY A 444 21.17 -21.41 13.84
N LEU A 445 20.32 -21.44 12.81
CA LEU A 445 20.69 -21.96 11.50
C LEU A 445 21.81 -21.15 10.84
N PHE A 446 21.84 -19.82 11.01
CA PHE A 446 22.86 -18.97 10.39
C PHE A 446 24.26 -19.29 10.91
N ARG A 447 24.39 -19.56 12.21
CA ARG A 447 25.66 -19.90 12.84
C ARG A 447 26.15 -21.31 12.48
N GLN A 448 25.23 -22.25 12.28
CA GLN A 448 25.54 -23.68 12.14
C GLN A 448 24.63 -24.33 11.09
N LEU A 449 24.74 -23.90 9.83
CA LEU A 449 24.05 -24.54 8.71
C LEU A 449 24.91 -25.66 8.11
N ASP A 450 24.60 -26.91 8.44
CA ASP A 450 25.20 -28.06 7.78
C ASP A 450 24.37 -28.51 6.55
N GLN A 451 24.97 -29.37 5.73
CA GLN A 451 24.32 -29.88 4.52
C GLN A 451 23.04 -30.65 4.85
N ALA A 452 23.00 -31.39 5.96
CA ALA A 452 21.84 -32.16 6.40
C ALA A 452 20.66 -31.23 6.78
N ALA A 453 20.91 -30.14 7.50
CA ALA A 453 19.91 -29.14 7.85
C ALA A 453 19.37 -28.42 6.61
N LEU A 454 20.25 -28.10 5.66
CA LEU A 454 19.82 -27.53 4.39
C LEU A 454 18.92 -28.50 3.62
N GLN A 455 19.27 -29.79 3.51
CA GLN A 455 18.42 -30.79 2.87
C GLN A 455 17.06 -30.94 3.57
N ARG A 456 17.03 -30.93 4.90
CA ARG A 456 15.76 -30.90 5.66
C ARG A 456 14.90 -29.67 5.33
N CYS A 457 15.52 -28.49 5.16
CA CYS A 457 14.81 -27.29 4.74
C CYS A 457 14.24 -27.44 3.32
N LEU A 458 15.02 -27.95 2.37
CA LEU A 458 14.59 -28.17 0.99
C LEU A 458 13.46 -29.20 0.88
N GLN A 459 13.50 -30.26 1.69
CA GLN A 459 12.42 -31.23 1.78
C GLN A 459 11.13 -30.57 2.30
N ARG A 460 11.21 -29.85 3.43
CA ARG A 460 10.07 -29.10 3.99
C ARG A 460 9.50 -28.09 3.01
N GLN A 461 10.33 -27.44 2.20
CA GLN A 461 9.87 -26.53 1.16
C GLN A 461 8.94 -27.20 0.14
N ARG A 462 9.25 -28.42 -0.29
CA ARG A 462 8.43 -29.18 -1.25
C ARG A 462 7.11 -29.62 -0.62
N GLU A 463 7.17 -30.09 0.62
CA GLU A 463 5.99 -30.50 1.41
C GLU A 463 5.05 -29.32 1.62
N LYS A 464 5.57 -28.19 2.15
CA LYS A 464 4.78 -26.98 2.41
C LYS A 464 4.22 -26.35 1.15
N ALA A 465 4.95 -26.38 0.02
CA ALA A 465 4.41 -25.92 -1.25
C ALA A 465 3.20 -26.77 -1.71
N THR A 466 3.30 -28.10 -1.63
CA THR A 466 2.20 -29.00 -1.99
C THR A 466 1.01 -28.84 -1.06
N GLU A 467 1.26 -28.71 0.25
CA GLU A 467 0.24 -28.44 1.26
C GLU A 467 -0.49 -27.10 0.98
N PHE A 468 0.25 -26.05 0.64
CA PHE A 468 -0.31 -24.73 0.34
C PHE A 468 -1.29 -24.77 -0.84
N LEU A 469 -0.93 -25.42 -1.96
CA LEU A 469 -1.83 -25.57 -3.12
C LEU A 469 -3.10 -26.33 -2.74
N ARG A 470 -2.94 -27.47 -2.02
CA ARG A 470 -4.05 -28.32 -1.60
C ARG A 470 -5.01 -27.60 -0.65
N ARG A 471 -4.47 -26.96 0.39
CA ARG A 471 -5.25 -26.28 1.43
C ARG A 471 -6.02 -25.07 0.89
N ASN A 472 -5.41 -24.33 -0.04
CA ASN A 472 -6.03 -23.17 -0.67
C ASN A 472 -6.87 -23.52 -1.92
N LYS A 473 -6.83 -24.78 -2.36
CA LYS A 473 -7.54 -25.28 -3.56
C LYS A 473 -7.26 -24.38 -4.77
N ILE A 474 -5.98 -24.19 -5.09
CA ILE A 474 -5.55 -23.37 -6.24
C ILE A 474 -5.74 -24.20 -7.51
N GLU A 475 -6.48 -23.67 -8.47
CA GLU A 475 -6.82 -24.33 -9.72
C GLU A 475 -6.39 -23.47 -10.92
N PRO A 476 -6.18 -24.04 -12.11
CA PRO A 476 -5.94 -23.25 -13.31
C PRO A 476 -7.08 -22.28 -13.61
N ILE A 477 -6.74 -21.08 -14.09
CA ILE A 477 -7.71 -20.10 -14.61
C ILE A 477 -7.78 -20.22 -16.13
N ASN A 478 -8.98 -20.12 -16.69
CA ASN A 478 -9.16 -20.08 -18.14
C ASN A 478 -8.55 -18.79 -18.72
N PHE A 479 -7.98 -18.89 -19.92
CA PHE A 479 -7.37 -17.73 -20.60
C PHE A 479 -8.34 -16.54 -20.74
N GLN A 480 -9.61 -16.79 -21.05
CA GLN A 480 -10.63 -15.74 -21.22
C GLN A 480 -11.02 -14.99 -19.93
N ASP A 481 -10.73 -15.60 -18.77
CA ASP A 481 -11.05 -15.07 -17.44
C ASP A 481 -9.88 -14.29 -16.83
N ARG A 482 -8.73 -14.26 -17.51
CA ARG A 482 -7.54 -13.49 -17.15
C ARG A 482 -7.80 -11.98 -17.23
N ILE A 483 -6.98 -11.20 -16.53
CA ILE A 483 -7.07 -9.73 -16.56
C ILE A 483 -6.55 -9.22 -17.91
N VAL A 484 -5.33 -9.64 -18.27
CA VAL A 484 -4.68 -9.29 -19.52
C VAL A 484 -4.88 -10.43 -20.51
N LYS A 485 -5.70 -10.19 -21.53
CA LYS A 485 -6.07 -11.19 -22.55
C LYS A 485 -5.09 -11.20 -23.72
N ASP A 486 -3.80 -11.17 -23.42
CA ASP A 486 -2.73 -11.19 -24.40
C ASP A 486 -1.74 -12.33 -24.11
N VAL A 487 -1.51 -13.16 -25.13
CA VAL A 487 -0.58 -14.29 -25.06
C VAL A 487 0.87 -13.81 -25.03
N HIS A 488 1.19 -12.67 -25.65
CA HIS A 488 2.54 -12.10 -25.63
C HIS A 488 2.88 -11.62 -24.23
N PHE A 489 1.97 -10.90 -23.57
CA PHE A 489 2.10 -10.56 -22.16
C PHE A 489 2.47 -11.77 -21.28
N MET A 490 1.75 -12.90 -21.44
CA MET A 490 2.02 -14.12 -20.66
C MET A 490 3.40 -14.72 -20.96
N THR A 491 3.81 -14.69 -22.23
CA THR A 491 5.10 -15.22 -22.68
C THR A 491 6.25 -14.35 -22.19
N ASP A 492 6.10 -13.03 -22.28
CA ASP A 492 7.09 -12.06 -21.84
C ASP A 492 7.22 -12.07 -20.33
N TRP A 493 6.11 -12.14 -19.60
CA TRP A 493 6.10 -12.30 -18.15
C TRP A 493 6.79 -13.59 -17.69
N ALA A 494 6.56 -14.70 -18.38
CA ALA A 494 7.20 -15.96 -18.06
C ALA A 494 8.72 -15.92 -18.25
N LYS A 495 9.21 -15.12 -19.21
CA LYS A 495 10.64 -14.90 -19.47
C LYS A 495 11.25 -13.87 -18.53
N ASN A 496 10.55 -12.76 -18.27
CA ASN A 496 11.01 -11.65 -17.46
C ASN A 496 9.88 -11.12 -16.55
N PRO A 497 9.75 -11.66 -15.33
CA PRO A 497 8.69 -11.31 -14.39
C PRO A 497 8.95 -9.97 -13.66
N PHE A 498 9.88 -9.15 -14.13
CA PHE A 498 10.10 -7.81 -13.61
C PHE A 498 10.26 -6.88 -14.79
N THR A 499 9.24 -6.06 -15.03
CA THR A 499 9.31 -5.03 -16.05
C THR A 499 9.24 -3.68 -15.37
N ASN A 500 10.32 -2.93 -15.47
CA ASN A 500 10.29 -1.50 -15.28
C ASN A 500 10.32 -0.89 -16.68
N SER A 501 9.26 -0.20 -17.10
CA SER A 501 9.25 0.45 -18.42
C SER A 501 9.99 1.79 -18.43
N THR A 502 10.19 2.42 -17.27
CA THR A 502 10.83 3.73 -17.11
C THR A 502 12.33 3.67 -16.81
N ARG A 503 12.87 2.49 -16.44
CA ARG A 503 14.28 2.31 -16.05
C ARG A 503 14.88 1.06 -16.70
N ARG A 504 16.09 1.20 -17.24
CA ARG A 504 16.85 0.11 -17.89
C ARG A 504 17.29 -1.01 -16.92
N ALA A 505 17.18 -0.82 -15.61
CA ALA A 505 17.60 -1.80 -14.60
C ALA A 505 16.79 -1.67 -13.30
N THR A 506 16.76 -2.76 -12.51
CA THR A 506 16.17 -2.76 -11.16
C THR A 506 16.98 -1.86 -10.24
N ARG A 507 16.30 -1.13 -9.36
CA ARG A 507 17.01 -0.30 -8.38
C ARG A 507 17.80 -1.16 -7.41
N ARG A 508 19.07 -0.78 -7.24
CA ARG A 508 19.92 -1.36 -6.20
C ARG A 508 19.39 -0.92 -4.83
N ARG A 509 18.99 -1.90 -4.02
CA ARG A 509 18.64 -1.65 -2.62
C ARG A 509 19.91 -1.35 -1.82
N VAL A 510 19.78 -0.53 -0.78
CA VAL A 510 20.85 -0.27 0.18
C VAL A 510 21.27 -1.58 0.84
N GLN A 511 22.58 -1.82 0.95
CA GLN A 511 23.18 -3.02 1.55
C GLN A 511 23.99 -2.64 2.79
N GLY A 512 24.71 -3.61 3.37
CA GLY A 512 25.52 -3.43 4.57
C GLY A 512 24.78 -3.78 5.85
N THR A 513 25.39 -3.39 6.97
CA THR A 513 24.87 -3.53 8.33
C THR A 513 23.72 -2.55 8.60
N LEU A 514 23.19 -2.50 9.82
CA LEU A 514 22.23 -1.44 10.18
C LEU A 514 22.88 -0.05 10.16
N GLU A 515 24.09 0.08 10.69
CA GLU A 515 24.82 1.35 10.75
C GLU A 515 25.06 1.94 9.34
N ASP A 516 25.45 1.09 8.38
CA ASP A 516 25.64 1.50 6.98
C ASP A 516 24.34 2.07 6.37
N ARG A 517 23.20 1.47 6.72
CA ARG A 517 21.88 1.85 6.20
C ARG A 517 21.37 3.14 6.86
N GLU A 518 21.64 3.33 8.15
CA GLU A 518 21.38 4.58 8.88
C GLU A 518 22.21 5.74 8.32
N ARG A 519 23.51 5.50 8.08
CA ARG A 519 24.41 6.47 7.45
C ARG A 519 23.95 6.83 6.04
N TYR A 520 23.61 5.84 5.22
CA TYR A 520 23.09 6.07 3.87
C TYR A 520 21.83 6.94 3.90
N HIS A 521 20.87 6.62 4.77
CA HIS A 521 19.62 7.38 4.89
C HIS A 521 19.89 8.84 5.30
N SER A 522 20.78 9.06 6.27
CA SER A 522 21.16 10.39 6.72
C SER A 522 21.77 11.23 5.59
N LEU A 523 22.68 10.64 4.80
CA LEU A 523 23.29 11.28 3.64
C LEU A 523 22.25 11.56 2.53
N PHE A 524 21.36 10.61 2.30
CA PHE A 524 20.27 10.74 1.32
C PHE A 524 19.35 11.91 1.69
N GLU A 525 18.88 12.00 2.92
CA GLU A 525 18.01 13.08 3.39
C GLU A 525 18.71 14.45 3.38
N ALA A 526 19.99 14.51 3.76
CA ALA A 526 20.79 15.72 3.69
C ALA A 526 20.92 16.22 2.24
N LEU A 527 21.20 15.31 1.30
CA LEU A 527 21.29 15.63 -0.12
C LEU A 527 19.95 16.11 -0.69
N HIS A 528 18.84 15.42 -0.39
CA HIS A 528 17.51 15.82 -0.87
C HIS A 528 17.08 17.16 -0.28
N SER A 529 17.39 17.41 0.99
CA SER A 529 17.11 18.69 1.64
C SER A 529 17.98 19.83 1.09
N ALA A 530 19.22 19.56 0.72
CA ALA A 530 20.06 20.53 -0.01
C ALA A 530 19.48 20.83 -1.40
N ARG A 531 19.09 19.80 -2.16
CA ARG A 531 18.45 19.96 -3.48
C ARG A 531 17.14 20.74 -3.40
N ARG A 532 16.27 20.44 -2.43
CA ARG A 532 15.03 21.20 -2.20
C ARG A 532 15.30 22.68 -1.92
N ARG A 533 16.24 22.99 -1.02
CA ARG A 533 16.62 24.39 -0.73
C ARG A 533 17.19 25.11 -1.95
N GLN A 534 18.01 24.44 -2.75
CA GLN A 534 18.53 24.99 -4.01
C GLN A 534 17.38 25.26 -4.99
N TRP A 535 16.43 24.33 -5.11
CA TRP A 535 15.26 24.46 -5.95
C TRP A 535 14.36 25.62 -5.51
N GLU A 536 14.01 25.70 -4.22
CA GLU A 536 13.21 26.80 -3.66
C GLU A 536 13.91 28.15 -3.83
N ALA A 537 15.23 28.20 -3.66
CA ALA A 537 16.00 29.42 -3.88
C ALA A 537 16.03 29.83 -5.36
N ALA A 538 16.07 28.87 -6.29
CA ALA A 538 15.98 29.14 -7.72
C ALA A 538 14.58 29.62 -8.12
N ALA A 539 13.52 28.99 -7.60
CA ALA A 539 12.13 29.37 -7.87
C ALA A 539 11.82 30.81 -7.41
N ARG A 540 12.27 31.21 -6.21
CA ARG A 540 12.08 32.58 -5.70
C ARG A 540 12.74 33.66 -6.55
N ARG A 541 13.82 33.33 -7.28
CA ARG A 541 14.50 34.26 -8.20
C ARG A 541 13.69 34.49 -9.48
N ILE A 542 12.83 33.55 -9.86
CA ILE A 542 11.98 33.65 -11.06
C ILE A 542 10.78 34.56 -10.79
N ASP A 543 10.12 34.44 -9.64
CA ASP A 543 8.97 35.29 -9.27
C ASP A 543 9.35 36.75 -8.98
N GLY A 544 10.63 37.00 -8.63
CA GLY A 544 11.14 38.33 -8.33
C GLY A 544 11.48 39.19 -9.56
N ASP A 545 11.52 38.63 -10.76
CA ASP A 545 11.98 39.31 -11.99
C ASP A 545 10.83 39.74 -12.93
N SER A 546 9.56 39.56 -12.51
CA SER A 546 8.38 40.08 -13.21
C SER A 546 8.12 41.59 -13.01
N GLY A 547 9.09 42.33 -12.48
CA GLY A 547 8.96 43.78 -12.23
C GLY A 547 10.26 44.54 -12.44
N GLY A 548 10.57 44.91 -13.70
CA GLY A 548 11.34 46.11 -14.01
C GLY A 548 12.83 45.92 -14.39
N GLU A 549 13.09 46.20 -15.66
CA GLU A 549 14.31 46.79 -16.26
C GLU A 549 15.69 46.10 -16.19
N ARG A 550 16.27 45.97 -17.39
CA ARG A 550 17.62 45.47 -17.72
C ARG A 550 18.75 46.20 -16.97
N ARG A 551 19.75 45.46 -16.47
CA ARG A 551 21.20 45.56 -16.84
C ARG A 551 22.11 44.68 -15.96
N GLY A 552 23.04 43.96 -16.63
CA GLY A 552 24.39 43.69 -16.08
C GLY A 552 24.69 42.26 -15.61
N ARG A 553 25.61 41.59 -16.32
CA ARG A 553 26.16 40.23 -16.08
C ARG A 553 26.71 40.02 -14.66
N THR A 554 26.44 38.85 -14.05
CA THR A 554 27.45 37.81 -13.74
C THR A 554 26.82 36.58 -13.05
N GLY A 555 27.15 35.39 -13.57
CA GLY A 555 27.42 34.19 -12.78
C GLY A 555 26.33 33.60 -11.87
N GLY A 556 25.22 33.14 -12.44
CA GLY A 556 24.31 32.23 -11.73
C GLY A 556 23.46 31.45 -12.72
N ARG A 557 23.93 30.27 -13.13
CA ARG A 557 23.17 29.37 -14.02
C ARG A 557 21.81 29.06 -13.38
N LEU A 558 20.77 29.63 -13.98
CA LEU A 558 19.37 29.26 -13.78
C LEU A 558 19.23 27.79 -14.17
N ILE A 559 18.53 26.99 -13.37
CA ILE A 559 17.94 25.74 -13.86
C ILE A 559 16.58 26.18 -14.42
N PRO A 560 16.36 26.29 -15.74
CA PRO A 560 15.03 26.53 -16.23
C PRO A 560 14.26 25.24 -16.08
N PHE A 561 13.27 25.26 -15.19
CA PHE A 561 12.07 24.49 -15.46
C PHE A 561 11.47 25.10 -16.71
N VAL A 562 11.68 24.42 -17.83
CA VAL A 562 10.93 24.73 -19.03
C VAL A 562 9.46 24.45 -18.68
N LYS A 563 8.57 25.45 -18.80
CA LYS A 563 7.13 25.20 -18.64
C LYS A 563 6.73 24.05 -19.58
N PRO A 564 5.80 23.15 -19.21
CA PRO A 564 5.44 22.00 -20.03
C PRO A 564 5.20 22.37 -21.50
N GLU A 565 4.56 23.51 -21.75
CA GLU A 565 4.29 24.03 -23.09
C GLU A 565 5.58 24.41 -23.83
N ALA A 566 6.51 25.10 -23.16
CA ALA A 566 7.81 25.45 -23.72
C ALA A 566 8.73 24.23 -23.90
N ALA A 567 8.53 23.16 -23.10
CA ALA A 567 9.30 21.92 -23.20
C ALA A 567 8.84 21.13 -24.42
N VAL A 568 7.53 21.06 -24.64
CA VAL A 568 6.93 20.52 -25.85
C VAL A 568 7.37 21.31 -27.08
N GLU A 569 7.32 22.64 -27.05
CA GLU A 569 7.80 23.49 -28.15
C GLU A 569 9.28 23.26 -28.46
N ALA A 570 10.13 23.12 -27.44
CA ALA A 570 11.56 22.91 -27.64
C ALA A 570 11.88 21.51 -28.18
N VAL A 571 11.13 20.48 -27.79
CA VAL A 571 11.21 19.12 -28.35
C VAL A 571 10.74 19.12 -29.81
N CYS A 572 9.61 19.78 -30.12
CA CYS A 572 9.12 19.91 -31.49
C CYS A 572 10.11 20.66 -32.38
N ALA A 573 10.70 21.75 -31.88
CA ALA A 573 11.71 22.51 -32.60
C ALA A 573 12.99 21.69 -32.86
N PHE A 574 13.42 20.87 -31.89
CA PHE A 574 14.53 19.93 -32.07
C PHE A 574 14.24 18.90 -33.16
N ASP A 575 13.05 18.30 -33.17
CA ASP A 575 12.66 17.30 -34.17
C ASP A 575 12.57 17.91 -35.57
N GLU A 576 12.00 19.12 -35.70
CA GLU A 576 11.99 19.86 -36.97
C GLU A 576 13.40 20.22 -37.46
N ALA A 577 14.31 20.62 -36.56
CA ALA A 577 15.69 20.92 -36.90
C ALA A 577 16.45 19.68 -37.41
N GLN A 578 16.23 18.52 -36.77
CA GLN A 578 16.81 17.25 -37.22
C GLN A 578 16.27 16.83 -38.59
N ARG A 579 14.97 17.04 -38.84
CA ARG A 579 14.36 16.80 -40.16
C ARG A 579 14.94 17.68 -41.25
N ARG A 580 15.06 18.99 -41.01
CA ARG A 580 15.64 19.94 -41.99
C ARG A 580 17.08 19.61 -42.30
N SER A 581 17.89 19.29 -41.28
CA SER A 581 19.27 18.87 -41.46
C SER A 581 19.38 17.57 -42.29
N ALA A 582 18.47 16.61 -42.08
CA ALA A 582 18.42 15.39 -42.89
C ALA A 582 18.01 15.67 -44.36
N GLU A 583 17.07 16.58 -44.59
CA GLU A 583 16.62 17.00 -45.94
C GLU A 583 17.74 17.78 -46.68
N GLU A 584 18.48 18.65 -46.00
CA GLU A 584 19.62 19.40 -46.55
C GLU A 584 20.82 18.50 -46.85
N THR A 585 21.09 17.50 -46.00
CA THR A 585 22.14 16.49 -46.23
C THR A 585 21.83 15.61 -47.44
N ALA A 586 20.54 15.34 -47.69
CA ALA A 586 20.09 14.58 -48.86
C ALA A 586 20.19 15.38 -50.18
N GLN A 587 20.19 16.73 -50.12
CA GLN A 587 20.26 17.59 -51.30
C GLN A 587 21.68 18.02 -51.68
N ASN A 588 22.60 18.17 -50.73
CA ASN A 588 23.88 18.85 -50.95
C ASN A 588 25.14 17.99 -51.03
N GLY A 589 25.03 16.65 -50.99
CA GLY A 589 26.13 15.73 -51.32
C GLY A 589 27.47 16.01 -50.59
N GLU A 590 27.65 15.37 -49.44
CA GLU A 590 28.91 15.31 -48.67
C GLU A 590 29.53 16.67 -48.31
N GLY A 591 28.92 17.33 -47.33
CA GLY A 591 29.57 18.35 -46.48
C GLY A 591 29.04 18.22 -45.05
N ALA A 592 29.91 17.96 -44.08
CA ALA A 592 29.54 17.70 -42.69
C ALA A 592 28.88 18.94 -42.05
N VAL A 593 27.55 18.91 -41.89
CA VAL A 593 26.83 19.80 -40.98
C VAL A 593 26.90 19.15 -39.60
N GLU A 594 27.37 19.90 -38.59
CA GLU A 594 27.41 19.43 -37.19
C GLU A 594 26.02 18.94 -36.77
N ARG A 595 25.90 17.63 -36.56
CA ARG A 595 24.70 17.00 -36.03
C ARG A 595 24.66 17.28 -34.53
N THR A 596 23.59 17.89 -34.03
CA THR A 596 23.34 17.86 -32.59
C THR A 596 22.82 16.47 -32.24
N ASP A 597 23.64 15.65 -31.59
CA ASP A 597 23.38 14.21 -31.41
C ASP A 597 22.33 13.92 -30.32
N SER A 598 22.00 14.90 -29.46
CA SER A 598 21.00 14.73 -28.42
C SER A 598 20.18 15.99 -28.11
N LEU A 599 18.92 15.78 -27.73
CA LEU A 599 18.03 16.82 -27.22
C LEU A 599 18.65 17.57 -26.02
N ALA A 600 19.48 16.90 -25.22
CA ALA A 600 20.16 17.50 -24.08
C ALA A 600 21.25 18.52 -24.51
N GLU A 601 21.94 18.29 -25.63
CA GLU A 601 22.87 19.24 -26.23
C GLU A 601 22.12 20.38 -26.90
N TYR A 602 20.98 20.10 -27.54
CA TYR A 602 20.12 21.14 -28.10
C TYR A 602 19.55 22.09 -27.03
N LEU A 603 19.30 21.58 -25.83
CA LEU A 603 18.73 22.34 -24.70
C LEU A 603 19.78 22.89 -23.70
N GLU A 604 21.07 22.65 -23.94
CA GLU A 604 22.23 22.90 -23.06
C GLU A 604 21.94 23.45 -21.66
N LEU A 605 21.69 22.56 -20.68
CA LEU A 605 21.76 22.85 -19.25
C LEU A 605 22.13 21.62 -18.43
N LEU A 606 23.43 21.38 -18.23
CA LEU A 606 23.99 20.87 -16.98
C LEU A 606 25.51 21.17 -16.93
N PRO A 607 26.09 21.64 -15.80
CA PRO A 607 27.55 21.73 -15.67
C PRO A 607 28.15 20.32 -15.43
N ARG A 608 29.21 19.98 -16.18
CA ARG A 608 30.19 19.00 -15.73
C ARG A 608 31.04 19.65 -14.64
N SER A 609 31.10 19.04 -13.47
CA SER A 609 32.02 19.46 -12.41
C SER A 609 33.44 19.03 -12.78
N GLY A 610 34.35 20.01 -12.90
CA GLY A 610 35.80 19.77 -12.97
C GLY A 610 36.43 20.36 -14.22
N ASP A 611 36.85 21.63 -14.13
CA ASP A 611 38.25 21.97 -14.38
C ASP A 611 38.53 23.38 -13.84
N ARG A 612 39.58 23.48 -13.03
CA ARG A 612 40.19 24.74 -12.63
C ARG A 612 41.08 25.22 -13.77
N ASN A 613 41.06 26.52 -14.05
CA ASN A 613 42.22 27.25 -14.50
C ASN A 613 42.12 28.66 -13.92
N ASP A 614 42.66 28.81 -12.71
CA ASP A 614 43.03 30.11 -12.17
C ASP A 614 44.29 30.56 -12.91
N GLY A 615 44.19 31.65 -13.66
CA GLY A 615 45.29 32.26 -14.39
C GLY A 615 46.26 32.96 -13.44
N GLU A 616 47.52 32.56 -13.57
CA GLU A 616 48.77 33.34 -13.49
C GLU A 616 48.74 34.74 -12.85
N GLU A 617 49.53 34.91 -11.78
CA GLU A 617 50.48 36.03 -11.65
C GLU A 617 51.84 35.50 -11.15
N PRO A 618 52.99 36.09 -11.56
CA PRO A 618 54.28 35.40 -11.53
C PRO A 618 55.25 35.90 -10.44
N GLN A 619 56.30 35.08 -10.25
CA GLN A 619 57.61 35.35 -9.63
C GLN A 619 57.75 35.20 -8.11
N GLY A 620 58.60 34.25 -7.71
CA GLY A 620 59.04 34.06 -6.33
C GLY A 620 59.86 32.79 -6.13
N GLU A 621 61.10 32.82 -6.60
CA GLU A 621 62.25 31.98 -6.23
C GLU A 621 62.20 31.21 -4.88
N ARG A 622 62.52 29.91 -4.94
CA ARG A 622 63.51 29.12 -4.14
C ARG A 622 63.03 27.80 -3.53
N ASP A 623 63.72 26.75 -4.00
CA ASP A 623 64.33 25.65 -3.25
C ASP A 623 63.50 24.89 -2.18
N SER A 624 63.24 23.62 -2.48
CA SER A 624 63.95 22.45 -1.90
C SER A 624 63.04 21.26 -1.54
N SER A 625 63.52 20.07 -1.92
CA SER A 625 63.24 18.72 -1.40
C SER A 625 61.89 18.01 -1.71
N THR A 626 61.97 17.13 -2.71
CA THR A 626 61.45 15.74 -2.84
C THR A 626 61.11 14.96 -1.53
N PRO A 627 60.41 13.80 -1.57
CA PRO A 627 59.06 13.51 -2.09
C PRO A 627 58.21 12.67 -1.08
N GLY A 628 56.90 12.52 -1.33
CA GLY A 628 56.03 11.59 -0.62
C GLY A 628 54.61 11.61 -1.15
#